data_AF-A0A1E5JLC2-F1
#
_entry.id   AF-A0A1E5JLC2-F1
#
_cell.length_a   1.000
_cell.length_b   1.000
_cell.length_c   1.000
_cell.angle_alpha   90.00
_cell.angle_beta   90.00
_cell.angle_gamma   90.00
#
_symmetry.space_group_name_H-M   'P 1'
#
loop_
_entity.id
_entity.type
_entity.pdbx_description
1 polymer ?
#
loop_
_entity_poly.entity_id
_entity_poly.type
_entity_poly.pdbx_seq_one_letter_code
_entity_poly.pdbx_strand_id
1 'polypeptide(L)'
;MKSKEKVFTRIFSIIIVLLLCLPLLQSAFHVFYEKPLYGYVEKNLDKPHGLAGNWFNRKWQKYWENLFNEKLGFRTTLIRGFNELSFRLFSEMPRLNLYSTKEHGLYSKMSIDQLNYEYTNRKNLIRSYDEFAKKLQVLQQLLAANGKHFVVVISSSKAYVHPQGLGKKLLVSTDKNLFRKIASLGHALKKQGVNVVDSGPFLRKLYHKKAIETHANTGFHWNYYAGCMVAEQLFSNAKKTLIDIPKLECGEPIYKNPELVDLDGIWLLNAFSSVNLAKPSPYPQPTARFSANYQPKILLVGDSFMDQIIYALDRSNAYKDLVSSRYFQTRTVHKPERITFSFNDFPSLTAKQIQGDILYDVMKSDLIVLQMVDYNINHFGYGFVDTLLERLNSEVQPHSIPPIAELKIINVLNAYPQEKSEENWWYWVKDKIIFQLNPLDIFLDMKNTRLYFEYDLHGAQQLIVYLKGKGIKHKIIIDHPTNGKRAVYDKILDIPPALLTKVIIMTNGEATRLGEADSRIAAYAIFNLKITPRSGNAII
;
A
#
# COMPACT_ATOMS: atom_id res chain seq x y z
N MET A 1 -55.60 53.42 16.95
CA MET A 1 -54.19 52.96 17.00
C MET A 1 -53.96 51.88 18.04
N LYS A 2 -54.26 52.10 19.33
CA LYS A 2 -53.95 51.16 20.44
C LYS A 2 -54.51 49.73 20.32
N SER A 3 -55.64 49.48 19.64
CA SER A 3 -56.15 48.09 19.50
C SER A 3 -55.47 47.32 18.37
N LYS A 4 -55.10 47.98 17.27
CA LYS A 4 -54.38 47.36 16.14
C LYS A 4 -52.97 46.93 16.55
N GLU A 5 -52.28 47.74 17.36
CA GLU A 5 -50.99 47.39 17.94
C GLU A 5 -51.09 46.16 18.87
N LYS A 6 -52.10 46.10 19.75
CA LYS A 6 -52.31 44.94 20.62
C LYS A 6 -52.62 43.66 19.85
N VAL A 7 -53.38 43.74 18.76
CA VAL A 7 -53.66 42.60 17.88
C VAL A 7 -52.37 42.16 17.16
N PHE A 8 -51.61 43.10 16.62
CA PHE A 8 -50.33 42.81 15.97
C PHE A 8 -49.35 42.12 16.94
N THR A 9 -49.16 42.66 18.14
CA THR A 9 -48.28 42.05 19.15
C THR A 9 -48.73 40.64 19.51
N ARG A 10 -50.03 40.39 19.70
CA ARG A 10 -50.55 39.05 20.00
C ARG A 10 -50.28 38.06 18.87
N ILE A 11 -50.55 38.45 17.62
CA ILE A 11 -50.28 37.62 16.45
C ILE A 11 -48.78 37.30 16.38
N PHE A 12 -47.93 38.31 16.55
CA PHE A 12 -46.48 38.15 16.53
C PHE A 12 -45.99 37.22 17.65
N SER A 13 -46.50 37.36 18.87
CA SER A 13 -46.19 36.46 19.98
C SER A 13 -46.62 35.02 19.72
N ILE A 14 -47.82 34.81 19.16
CA ILE A 14 -48.30 33.48 18.79
C ILE A 14 -47.38 32.85 17.73
N ILE A 15 -46.99 33.61 16.71
CA ILE A 15 -46.07 33.13 15.67
C ILE A 15 -44.72 32.74 16.29
N ILE A 16 -44.15 33.55 17.19
CA ILE A 16 -42.90 33.22 17.87
C ILE A 16 -43.03 31.92 18.67
N VAL A 17 -44.11 31.78 19.45
CA VAL A 17 -44.33 30.56 20.25
C VAL A 17 -44.45 29.33 19.33
N LEU A 18 -45.21 29.42 18.24
CA LEU A 18 -45.34 28.34 17.26
C LEU A 18 -43.99 27.99 16.62
N LEU A 19 -43.16 28.99 16.29
CA LEU A 19 -41.82 28.77 15.75
C LEU A 19 -40.89 28.08 16.76
N LEU A 20 -40.97 28.46 18.04
CA LEU A 20 -40.19 27.81 19.11
C LEU A 20 -40.65 26.38 19.40
N CYS A 21 -41.94 26.09 19.22
CA CYS A 21 -42.49 24.75 19.36
C CYS A 21 -42.22 23.86 18.13
N LEU A 22 -41.85 24.44 16.99
CA LEU A 22 -41.69 23.72 15.73
C LEU A 22 -40.69 22.54 15.80
N PRO A 23 -39.49 22.67 16.41
CA PRO A 23 -38.56 21.55 16.57
C PRO A 23 -39.12 20.40 17.41
N LEU A 24 -39.90 20.72 18.45
CA LEU A 24 -40.55 19.72 19.30
C LEU A 24 -41.64 18.98 18.55
N LEU A 25 -42.49 19.72 17.83
CA LEU A 25 -43.55 19.13 17.00
C LEU A 25 -42.95 18.23 15.91
N GLN A 26 -41.90 18.67 15.24
CA GLN A 26 -41.20 17.87 14.24
C GLN A 26 -40.51 16.64 14.85
N SER A 27 -39.98 16.73 16.06
CA SER A 27 -39.42 15.57 16.79
C SER A 27 -40.48 14.54 17.14
N ALA A 28 -41.70 14.98 17.49
CA ALA A 28 -42.80 14.09 17.87
C ALA A 28 -43.53 13.47 16.67
N PHE A 29 -43.75 14.25 15.61
CA PHE A 29 -44.62 13.86 14.49
C PHE A 29 -43.86 13.52 13.21
N HIS A 30 -42.58 13.84 13.10
CA HIS A 30 -41.73 13.57 11.93
C HIS A 30 -42.37 13.99 10.59
N VAL A 31 -43.07 15.13 10.58
CA VAL A 31 -43.84 15.62 9.43
C VAL A 31 -42.95 15.82 8.19
N PHE A 32 -41.71 16.27 8.41
CA PHE A 32 -40.71 16.43 7.35
C PHE A 32 -39.63 15.35 7.44
N TYR A 33 -39.26 14.75 6.32
CA TYR A 33 -38.12 13.85 6.29
C TYR A 33 -36.80 14.63 6.25
N GLU A 34 -35.91 14.37 7.20
CA GLU A 34 -34.56 14.96 7.25
C GLU A 34 -33.51 13.96 6.79
N LYS A 35 -32.84 14.27 5.68
CA LYS A 35 -31.71 13.46 5.21
C LYS A 35 -30.60 13.48 6.27
N PRO A 36 -30.00 12.32 6.62
CA PRO A 36 -28.96 12.26 7.63
C PRO A 36 -27.74 13.13 7.27
N LEU A 37 -26.98 13.52 8.29
CA LEU A 37 -25.70 14.20 8.11
C LEU A 37 -24.63 13.18 7.71
N TYR A 38 -23.88 13.48 6.66
CA TYR A 38 -22.76 12.65 6.24
C TYR A 38 -21.66 12.67 7.30
N GLY A 39 -21.07 11.50 7.59
CA GLY A 39 -20.05 11.34 8.63
C GLY A 39 -20.61 11.34 10.06
N TYR A 40 -21.92 11.39 10.23
CA TYR A 40 -22.58 11.30 11.54
C TYR A 40 -23.10 9.88 11.78
N VAL A 41 -22.74 9.31 12.92
CA VAL A 41 -23.31 8.06 13.42
C VAL A 41 -24.25 8.41 14.56
N GLU A 42 -25.52 8.05 14.41
CA GLU A 42 -26.49 8.20 15.50
C GLU A 42 -26.03 7.39 16.71
N LYS A 43 -26.04 8.03 17.88
CA LYS A 43 -25.68 7.34 19.11
C LYS A 43 -26.82 6.40 19.50
N ASN A 44 -26.49 5.13 19.69
CA ASN A 44 -27.36 4.22 20.42
C ASN A 44 -27.40 4.67 21.89
N LEU A 45 -28.55 5.15 22.33
CA LEU A 45 -28.76 5.61 23.70
C LEU A 45 -29.38 4.49 24.53
N ASP A 46 -28.63 4.00 25.50
CA ASP A 46 -29.12 2.98 26.43
C ASP A 46 -30.17 3.58 27.37
N LYS A 47 -31.41 3.06 27.29
CA LYS A 47 -32.52 3.49 28.14
C LYS A 47 -32.31 2.94 29.57
N PRO A 48 -32.30 3.79 30.62
CA PRO A 48 -32.15 3.31 31.99
C PRO A 48 -33.30 2.37 32.41
N HIS A 49 -32.97 1.26 33.08
CA HIS A 49 -33.95 0.30 33.61
C HIS A 49 -34.48 0.72 34.98
N GLY A 50 -35.80 0.93 35.13
CA GLY A 50 -36.42 1.32 36.39
C GLY A 50 -36.25 2.81 36.75
N LEU A 51 -37.24 3.40 37.41
CA LEU A 51 -37.31 4.84 37.68
C LEU A 51 -36.65 5.26 38.99
N ALA A 52 -36.93 4.56 40.10
CA ALA A 52 -36.62 5.05 41.45
C ALA A 52 -35.11 5.32 41.67
N GLY A 53 -34.24 4.32 41.52
CA GLY A 53 -32.80 4.51 41.72
C GLY A 53 -32.14 5.36 40.63
N ASN A 54 -32.68 5.32 39.41
CA ASN A 54 -32.08 5.98 38.25
C ASN A 54 -32.47 7.45 38.08
N TRP A 55 -33.52 7.89 38.77
CA TRP A 55 -33.90 9.30 38.84
C TRP A 55 -32.92 10.08 39.74
N PHE A 56 -32.64 9.56 40.94
CA PHE A 56 -31.74 10.21 41.90
C PHE A 56 -30.27 10.14 41.48
N ASN A 57 -29.86 9.12 40.71
CA ASN A 57 -28.50 9.03 40.15
C ASN A 57 -28.31 9.78 38.82
N ARG A 58 -29.33 10.54 38.37
CA ARG A 58 -29.32 11.37 37.15
C ARG A 58 -29.24 10.62 35.81
N LYS A 59 -29.40 9.29 35.77
CA LYS A 59 -29.34 8.52 34.52
C LYS A 59 -30.51 8.83 33.58
N TRP A 60 -31.71 9.05 34.11
CA TRP A 60 -32.87 9.44 33.31
C TRP A 60 -32.72 10.82 32.68
N GLN A 61 -32.20 11.79 33.44
CA GLN A 61 -31.94 13.15 32.98
C GLN A 61 -30.92 13.16 31.84
N LYS A 62 -29.80 12.44 32.01
CA LYS A 62 -28.79 12.27 30.94
C LYS A 62 -29.36 11.59 29.70
N TYR A 63 -30.19 10.56 29.87
CA TYR A 63 -30.84 9.87 28.74
C TYR A 63 -31.74 10.84 27.96
N TRP A 64 -32.60 11.62 28.64
CA TRP A 64 -33.49 12.57 27.99
C TRP A 64 -32.74 13.75 27.37
N GLU A 65 -31.71 14.28 28.02
CA GLU A 65 -30.83 15.32 27.44
C GLU A 65 -30.17 14.83 26.15
N ASN A 66 -29.61 13.62 26.16
CA ASN A 66 -29.02 13.03 24.97
C ASN A 66 -30.07 12.75 23.90
N LEU A 67 -31.23 12.20 24.26
CA LEU A 67 -32.30 11.91 23.32
C LEU A 67 -32.79 13.20 22.65
N PHE A 68 -32.94 14.27 23.44
CA PHE A 68 -33.30 15.59 22.92
C PHE A 68 -32.22 16.12 21.97
N ASN A 69 -30.94 16.07 22.36
CA ASN A 69 -29.83 16.54 21.53
C ASN A 69 -29.67 15.76 20.22
N GLU A 70 -29.99 14.47 20.22
CA GLU A 70 -29.87 13.58 19.06
C GLU A 70 -31.12 13.64 18.17
N LYS A 71 -32.32 13.76 18.74
CA LYS A 71 -33.61 13.63 18.03
C LYS A 71 -34.42 14.92 17.90
N LEU A 72 -33.84 16.08 18.23
CA LEU A 72 -34.50 17.37 18.04
C LEU A 72 -34.89 17.55 16.56
N GLY A 73 -36.16 17.91 16.32
CA GLY A 73 -36.65 18.17 14.98
C GLY A 73 -35.95 19.36 14.33
N PHE A 74 -35.79 19.31 13.01
CA PHE A 74 -35.03 20.25 12.19
C PHE A 74 -33.54 20.38 12.52
N ARG A 75 -32.98 19.56 13.42
CA ARG A 75 -31.54 19.63 13.77
C ARG A 75 -30.66 19.55 12.53
N THR A 76 -30.91 18.58 11.65
CA THR A 76 -30.09 18.40 10.46
C THR A 76 -30.28 19.55 9.48
N THR A 77 -31.52 20.02 9.33
CA THR A 77 -31.84 21.17 8.49
C THR A 77 -31.14 22.45 8.96
N LEU A 78 -31.15 22.71 10.27
CA LEU A 78 -30.49 23.87 10.89
C LEU A 78 -28.97 23.80 10.76
N ILE A 79 -28.38 22.61 10.96
CA ILE A 79 -26.94 22.40 10.74
C ILE A 79 -26.57 22.66 9.28
N ARG A 80 -27.34 22.13 8.32
CA ARG A 80 -27.10 22.38 6.89
C ARG A 80 -27.21 23.85 6.52
N GLY A 81 -28.21 24.55 7.06
CA GLY A 81 -28.39 25.99 6.86
C GLY A 81 -27.26 26.82 7.46
N PHE A 82 -26.83 26.50 8.69
CA PHE A 82 -25.69 27.12 9.33
C PHE A 82 -24.40 26.90 8.54
N ASN A 83 -24.17 25.66 8.05
CA ASN A 83 -22.99 25.31 7.27
C ASN A 83 -22.96 26.04 5.92
N GLU A 84 -24.09 26.06 5.20
CA GLU A 84 -24.27 26.80 3.94
C GLU A 84 -23.96 28.29 4.12
N LEU A 85 -24.58 28.94 5.10
CA LEU A 85 -24.38 30.38 5.35
C LEU A 85 -22.95 30.69 5.75
N SER A 86 -22.42 29.95 6.73
CA SER A 86 -21.06 30.16 7.23
C SER A 86 -20.03 29.95 6.13
N PHE A 87 -20.18 28.91 5.31
CA PHE A 87 -19.24 28.65 4.24
C PHE A 87 -19.33 29.71 3.12
N ARG A 88 -20.53 30.16 2.76
CA ARG A 88 -20.68 31.25 1.76
C ARG A 88 -20.03 32.56 2.21
N LEU A 89 -20.11 32.89 3.50
CA LEU A 89 -19.55 34.13 4.04
C LEU A 89 -18.04 34.05 4.26
N PHE A 90 -17.54 32.92 4.75
CA PHE A 90 -16.15 32.83 5.24
C PHE A 90 -15.25 31.92 4.40
N SER A 91 -15.81 31.10 3.50
CA SER A 91 -15.07 30.10 2.71
C SER A 91 -14.24 29.12 3.56
N GLU A 92 -14.60 28.98 4.84
CA GLU A 92 -13.96 28.10 5.81
C GLU A 92 -15.01 27.46 6.73
N MET A 93 -14.70 26.26 7.22
CA MET A 93 -15.47 25.56 8.24
C MET A 93 -14.52 24.94 9.27
N PRO A 94 -13.96 25.74 10.19
CA PRO A 94 -12.94 25.27 11.13
C PRO A 94 -13.41 24.11 12.01
N ARG A 95 -14.71 24.05 12.36
CA ARG A 95 -15.30 22.94 13.13
C ARG A 95 -15.23 21.59 12.42
N LEU A 96 -15.25 21.61 11.10
CA LEU A 96 -15.08 20.42 10.26
C LEU A 96 -13.64 20.29 9.76
N ASN A 97 -12.72 21.15 10.22
CA ASN A 97 -11.34 21.21 9.75
C ASN A 97 -11.25 21.42 8.23
N LEU A 98 -12.15 22.22 7.65
CA LEU A 98 -12.20 22.48 6.21
C LEU A 98 -11.89 23.95 5.89
N TYR A 99 -11.14 24.17 4.83
CA TYR A 99 -10.81 25.49 4.31
C TYR A 99 -10.99 25.48 2.79
N SER A 100 -11.18 26.63 2.16
CA SER A 100 -11.16 26.68 0.69
C SER A 100 -10.43 27.88 0.13
N THR A 101 -9.96 27.73 -1.10
CA THR A 101 -9.45 28.82 -1.93
C THR A 101 -10.35 28.96 -3.16
N LYS A 102 -10.41 30.18 -3.73
CA LYS A 102 -11.20 30.44 -4.95
C LYS A 102 -10.71 29.61 -6.15
N GLU A 103 -9.40 29.39 -6.23
CA GLU A 103 -8.76 28.68 -7.33
C GLU A 103 -9.02 27.17 -7.22
N HIS A 104 -8.65 26.55 -6.10
CA HIS A 104 -8.54 25.09 -5.97
C HIS A 104 -9.59 24.44 -5.05
N GLY A 105 -10.55 25.23 -4.54
CA GLY A 105 -11.67 24.71 -3.75
C GLY A 105 -11.23 24.20 -2.38
N LEU A 106 -11.79 23.07 -1.92
CA LEU A 106 -11.67 22.58 -0.55
C LEU A 106 -10.32 21.97 -0.20
N TYR A 107 -9.85 22.21 1.02
CA TYR A 107 -8.66 21.64 1.64
C TYR A 107 -9.02 21.09 3.01
N SER A 108 -8.43 19.95 3.37
CA SER A 108 -8.49 19.43 4.73
C SER A 108 -7.40 20.11 5.58
N LYS A 109 -7.71 20.44 6.83
CA LYS A 109 -6.73 21.00 7.77
C LYS A 109 -5.54 20.06 7.96
N MET A 110 -5.79 18.75 7.98
CA MET A 110 -4.77 17.72 8.14
C MET A 110 -3.68 17.83 7.06
N SER A 111 -4.05 18.04 5.79
CA SER A 111 -3.09 18.22 4.70
C SER A 111 -2.25 19.50 4.84
N ILE A 112 -2.87 20.58 5.31
CA ILE A 112 -2.21 21.87 5.55
C ILE A 112 -1.24 21.76 6.73
N ASP A 113 -1.70 21.16 7.83
CA ASP A 113 -0.91 20.94 9.05
C ASP A 113 0.31 20.08 8.76
N GLN A 114 0.17 19.02 7.94
CA GLN A 114 1.30 18.20 7.54
C GLN A 114 2.35 19.02 6.77
N LEU A 115 1.93 19.83 5.79
CA LEU A 115 2.87 20.67 5.04
C LEU A 115 3.63 21.63 5.96
N ASN A 116 2.94 22.22 6.94
CA ASN A 116 3.56 23.06 7.97
C ASN A 116 4.49 22.28 8.90
N TYR A 117 4.11 21.05 9.25
CA TYR A 117 4.91 20.16 10.08
C TYR A 117 6.22 19.78 9.38
N GLU A 118 6.18 19.47 8.09
CA GLU A 118 7.36 19.15 7.29
C GLU A 118 8.33 20.33 7.11
N TYR A 119 7.81 21.55 7.13
CA TYR A 119 8.62 22.78 7.14
C TYR A 119 9.28 22.99 8.50
N THR A 120 8.49 22.98 9.58
CA THR A 120 8.95 23.33 10.93
C THR A 120 9.84 22.26 11.55
N ASN A 121 9.58 20.97 11.27
CA ASN A 121 10.29 19.82 11.84
C ASN A 121 11.28 19.16 10.88
N ARG A 122 11.67 19.86 9.81
CA ARG A 122 12.50 19.33 8.73
C ARG A 122 13.71 18.51 9.19
N LYS A 123 14.47 19.02 10.17
CA LYS A 123 15.71 18.36 10.64
C LYS A 123 15.44 16.96 11.18
N ASN A 124 14.40 16.80 12.00
CA ASN A 124 14.04 15.52 12.60
C ASN A 124 13.45 14.57 11.55
N LEU A 125 12.61 15.09 10.67
CA LEU A 125 11.96 14.30 9.63
C LEU A 125 12.93 13.75 8.60
N ILE A 126 13.99 14.49 8.22
CA ILE A 126 15.02 13.98 7.32
C ILE A 126 15.63 12.67 7.86
N ARG A 127 15.97 12.64 9.16
CA ARG A 127 16.52 11.44 9.79
C ARG A 127 15.51 10.28 9.76
N SER A 128 14.28 10.54 10.17
CA SER A 128 13.24 9.53 10.22
C SER A 128 12.89 8.97 8.83
N TYR A 129 12.85 9.83 7.80
CA TYR A 129 12.64 9.42 6.41
C TYR A 129 13.81 8.62 5.85
N ASP A 130 15.06 8.99 6.17
CA ASP A 130 16.23 8.21 5.77
C ASP A 130 16.23 6.81 6.43
N GLU A 131 15.85 6.70 7.70
CA GLU A 131 15.71 5.42 8.41
C GLU A 131 14.60 4.54 7.80
N PHE A 132 13.44 5.12 7.52
CA PHE A 132 12.34 4.40 6.87
C PHE A 132 12.67 4.01 5.42
N ALA A 133 13.35 4.87 4.67
CA ALA A 133 13.81 4.56 3.31
C ALA A 133 14.78 3.37 3.28
N LYS A 134 15.67 3.25 4.27
CA LYS A 134 16.55 2.08 4.41
C LYS A 134 15.75 0.79 4.64
N LYS A 135 14.76 0.81 5.54
CA LYS A 135 13.87 -0.34 5.76
C LYS A 135 13.17 -0.77 4.47
N LEU A 136 12.63 0.18 3.73
CA LEU A 136 11.95 -0.09 2.46
C LEU A 136 12.91 -0.60 1.37
N GLN A 137 14.16 -0.16 1.37
CA GLN A 137 15.18 -0.68 0.46
C GLN A 137 15.47 -2.16 0.74
N VAL A 138 15.61 -2.54 2.02
CA VAL A 138 15.79 -3.96 2.40
C VAL A 138 14.59 -4.79 1.94
N LEU A 139 13.37 -4.31 2.21
CA LEU A 139 12.15 -4.99 1.76
C LEU A 139 12.10 -5.14 0.24
N GLN A 140 12.41 -4.08 -0.50
CA GLN A 140 12.46 -4.10 -1.95
C GLN A 140 13.44 -5.14 -2.48
N GLN A 141 14.63 -5.23 -1.89
CA GLN A 141 15.65 -6.20 -2.29
C GLN A 141 15.20 -7.65 -2.05
N LEU A 142 14.59 -7.92 -0.89
CA LEU A 142 14.02 -9.23 -0.57
C LEU A 142 12.91 -9.64 -1.55
N LEU A 143 12.02 -8.71 -1.90
CA LEU A 143 10.96 -8.96 -2.87
C LEU A 143 11.52 -9.14 -4.29
N ALA A 144 12.49 -8.33 -4.70
CA ALA A 144 13.13 -8.40 -6.01
C ALA A 144 13.92 -9.72 -6.22
N ALA A 145 14.50 -10.28 -5.16
CA ALA A 145 15.14 -11.60 -5.20
C ALA A 145 14.17 -12.70 -5.69
N ASN A 146 12.87 -12.53 -5.42
CA ASN A 146 11.78 -13.43 -5.79
C ASN A 146 11.04 -13.00 -7.07
N GLY A 147 11.64 -12.13 -7.89
CA GLY A 147 11.04 -11.67 -9.15
C GLY A 147 9.87 -10.71 -8.97
N LYS A 148 9.64 -10.19 -7.76
CA LYS A 148 8.55 -9.27 -7.45
C LYS A 148 9.01 -7.82 -7.58
N HIS A 149 8.15 -6.95 -8.11
CA HIS A 149 8.38 -5.52 -8.13
C HIS A 149 7.69 -4.87 -6.92
N PHE A 150 8.48 -4.29 -6.03
CA PHE A 150 7.97 -3.44 -4.95
C PHE A 150 8.14 -1.97 -5.30
N VAL A 151 7.12 -1.17 -5.03
CA VAL A 151 7.12 0.28 -5.29
C VAL A 151 6.29 1.02 -4.26
N VAL A 152 6.79 2.19 -3.86
CA VAL A 152 6.08 3.11 -2.97
C VAL A 152 5.41 4.20 -3.80
N VAL A 153 4.13 4.45 -3.57
CA VAL A 153 3.39 5.57 -4.17
C VAL A 153 3.13 6.61 -3.09
N ILE A 154 3.68 7.82 -3.26
CA ILE A 154 3.35 8.95 -2.39
C ILE A 154 2.23 9.73 -3.05
N SER A 155 1.04 9.64 -2.48
CA SER A 155 -0.13 10.40 -2.90
C SER A 155 -0.07 11.79 -2.29
N SER A 156 0.26 12.79 -3.09
CA SER A 156 0.34 14.16 -2.60
C SER A 156 -1.06 14.73 -2.49
N SER A 157 -1.37 15.27 -1.32
CA SER A 157 -2.59 16.01 -1.04
C SER A 157 -2.64 17.31 -1.82
N LYS A 158 -3.83 17.91 -1.88
CA LYS A 158 -4.05 19.20 -2.53
C LYS A 158 -3.16 20.30 -1.96
N ALA A 159 -2.90 20.33 -0.65
CA ALA A 159 -2.00 21.31 -0.04
C ALA A 159 -0.57 21.20 -0.56
N TYR A 160 -0.10 19.97 -0.85
CA TYR A 160 1.24 19.71 -1.36
C TYR A 160 1.40 19.97 -2.86
N VAL A 161 0.31 19.91 -3.63
CA VAL A 161 0.31 20.24 -5.06
C VAL A 161 0.02 21.73 -5.27
N HIS A 162 -0.98 22.25 -4.58
CA HIS A 162 -1.51 23.60 -4.74
C HIS A 162 -1.51 24.38 -3.42
N PRO A 163 -0.34 24.72 -2.85
CA PRO A 163 -0.28 25.54 -1.65
C PRO A 163 -0.65 27.01 -1.91
N GLN A 164 -0.72 27.43 -3.19
CA GLN A 164 -1.09 28.79 -3.57
C GLN A 164 -2.52 29.10 -3.13
N GLY A 165 -2.75 30.31 -2.62
CA GLY A 165 -4.06 30.74 -2.13
C GLY A 165 -4.37 30.43 -0.67
N LEU A 166 -3.63 29.54 0.01
CA LEU A 166 -3.82 29.27 1.45
C LEU A 166 -3.35 30.44 2.34
N GLY A 167 -2.35 31.20 1.88
CA GLY A 167 -1.87 32.43 2.51
C GLY A 167 -1.21 32.22 3.88
N LYS A 168 -0.79 33.34 4.50
CA LYS A 168 -0.06 33.34 5.78
C LYS A 168 -0.90 32.93 7.00
N LYS A 169 -2.24 32.93 6.88
CA LYS A 169 -3.15 32.47 7.94
C LYS A 169 -3.05 30.95 8.15
N LEU A 170 -2.80 30.21 7.08
CA LEU A 170 -2.82 28.74 7.09
C LEU A 170 -1.43 28.13 6.89
N LEU A 171 -0.51 28.83 6.23
CA LEU A 171 0.84 28.34 5.99
C LEU A 171 1.87 29.07 6.86
N VAL A 172 2.77 28.29 7.47
CA VAL A 172 3.94 28.79 8.21
C VAL A 172 4.91 29.52 7.27
N SER A 173 4.97 29.11 6.00
CA SER A 173 5.80 29.75 4.99
C SER A 173 5.08 29.80 3.65
N THR A 174 5.08 30.99 3.04
CA THR A 174 4.57 31.22 1.67
C THR A 174 5.72 31.42 0.69
N ASP A 175 6.91 30.90 0.99
CA ASP A 175 8.08 31.01 0.13
C ASP A 175 7.85 30.31 -1.22
N LYS A 176 8.25 30.96 -2.32
CA LYS A 176 8.18 30.37 -3.66
C LYS A 176 8.98 29.07 -3.79
N ASN A 177 9.99 28.87 -2.93
CA ASN A 177 10.83 27.69 -2.85
C ASN A 177 10.44 26.75 -1.69
N LEU A 178 9.20 26.80 -1.18
CA LEU A 178 8.71 25.99 -0.06
C LEU A 178 9.13 24.51 -0.17
N PHE A 179 8.94 23.88 -1.33
CA PHE A 179 9.26 22.46 -1.54
C PHE A 179 10.74 22.11 -1.47
N ARG A 180 11.66 23.07 -1.58
CA ARG A 180 13.10 22.87 -1.32
C ARG A 180 13.44 22.96 0.17
N LYS A 181 12.55 23.56 0.96
CA LYS A 181 12.73 23.90 2.38
C LYS A 181 11.95 22.99 3.33
N ILE A 182 11.19 22.02 2.83
CA ILE A 182 10.51 21.00 3.64
C ILE A 182 11.30 19.70 3.66
N ALA A 183 10.99 18.80 4.60
CA ALA A 183 11.38 17.40 4.47
C ALA A 183 10.60 16.73 3.32
N SER A 184 11.19 15.73 2.68
CA SER A 184 10.54 15.01 1.57
C SER A 184 10.90 13.54 1.65
N LEU A 185 9.91 12.69 1.96
CA LEU A 185 10.09 11.25 1.93
C LEU A 185 10.45 10.77 0.51
N GLY A 186 9.80 11.33 -0.52
CA GLY A 186 10.08 10.99 -1.92
C GLY A 186 11.54 11.21 -2.30
N HIS A 187 12.18 12.25 -1.76
CA HIS A 187 13.62 12.48 -1.94
C HIS A 187 14.46 11.43 -1.21
N ALA A 188 14.16 11.12 0.05
CA ALA A 188 14.86 10.10 0.83
C ALA A 188 14.77 8.71 0.16
N LEU A 189 13.59 8.33 -0.32
CA LEU A 189 13.36 7.08 -1.05
C LEU A 189 14.18 6.99 -2.34
N LYS A 190 14.17 8.04 -3.16
CA LYS A 190 14.98 8.11 -4.40
C LYS A 190 16.47 8.02 -4.09
N LYS A 191 16.95 8.75 -3.09
CA LYS A 191 18.35 8.74 -2.64
C LYS A 191 18.79 7.33 -2.20
N GLN A 192 17.92 6.58 -1.54
CA GLN A 192 18.18 5.19 -1.12
C GLN A 192 17.97 4.16 -2.24
N GLY A 193 17.54 4.57 -3.44
CA GLY A 193 17.28 3.64 -4.55
C GLY A 193 15.99 2.81 -4.39
N VAL A 194 15.06 3.25 -3.54
CA VAL A 194 13.72 2.67 -3.47
C VAL A 194 12.91 3.10 -4.70
N ASN A 195 12.23 2.15 -5.33
CA ASN A 195 11.27 2.40 -6.39
C ASN A 195 10.14 3.24 -5.82
N VAL A 196 10.00 4.46 -6.32
CA VAL A 196 8.98 5.39 -5.84
C VAL A 196 8.31 6.14 -6.98
N VAL A 197 6.99 6.29 -6.86
CA VAL A 197 6.18 7.24 -7.62
C VAL A 197 5.76 8.34 -6.66
N ASP A 198 6.53 9.44 -6.68
CA ASP A 198 6.27 10.63 -5.89
C ASP A 198 5.40 11.60 -6.70
N SER A 199 4.11 11.69 -6.34
CA SER A 199 3.13 12.36 -7.19
C SER A 199 3.21 13.88 -7.19
N GLY A 200 3.60 14.50 -6.08
CA GLY A 200 3.64 15.95 -5.92
C GLY A 200 4.42 16.68 -7.03
N PRO A 201 5.70 16.35 -7.27
CA PRO A 201 6.51 17.02 -8.29
C PRO A 201 5.90 16.98 -9.70
N PHE A 202 5.34 15.83 -10.11
CA PHE A 202 4.80 15.72 -11.47
C PHE A 202 3.39 16.30 -11.58
N LEU A 203 2.55 16.19 -10.55
CA LEU A 203 1.21 16.80 -10.54
C LEU A 203 1.30 18.33 -10.57
N ARG A 204 2.26 18.92 -9.84
CA ARG A 204 2.55 20.35 -9.97
C ARG A 204 2.97 20.71 -11.39
N LYS A 205 3.87 19.92 -11.99
CA LYS A 205 4.31 20.14 -13.38
C LYS A 205 3.16 20.00 -14.37
N LEU A 206 2.26 19.04 -14.17
CA LEU A 206 1.07 18.84 -15.00
C LEU A 206 0.18 20.07 -14.97
N TYR A 207 -0.17 20.56 -13.78
CA TYR A 207 -0.96 21.78 -13.62
C TYR A 207 -0.26 22.99 -14.26
N HIS A 208 1.02 23.24 -13.95
CA HIS A 208 1.74 24.40 -14.49
C HIS A 208 1.86 24.39 -16.02
N LYS A 209 1.94 23.22 -16.65
CA LYS A 209 2.12 23.12 -18.10
C LYS A 209 0.81 23.08 -18.89
N LYS A 210 -0.22 22.42 -18.35
CA LYS A 210 -1.46 22.14 -19.08
C LYS A 210 -2.70 22.80 -18.46
N ALA A 211 -2.58 23.45 -17.31
CA ALA A 211 -3.70 23.96 -16.51
C ALA A 211 -4.77 22.89 -16.20
N ILE A 212 -4.38 21.61 -16.19
CA ILE A 212 -5.26 20.50 -15.80
C ILE A 212 -5.26 20.43 -14.27
N GLU A 213 -6.43 20.61 -13.68
CA GLU A 213 -6.62 20.47 -12.24
C GLU A 213 -6.35 19.03 -11.82
N THR A 214 -5.76 18.84 -10.64
CA THR A 214 -5.30 17.52 -10.16
C THR A 214 -6.12 17.00 -8.98
N HIS A 215 -6.89 17.88 -8.35
CA HIS A 215 -7.76 17.56 -7.23
C HIS A 215 -9.12 18.22 -7.43
N ALA A 216 -10.21 17.53 -7.12
CA ALA A 216 -11.53 18.11 -7.30
C ALA A 216 -11.73 19.33 -6.39
N ASN A 217 -12.29 20.43 -6.91
CA ASN A 217 -12.61 21.61 -6.08
C ASN A 217 -13.58 21.29 -4.93
N THR A 218 -14.40 20.27 -5.14
CA THR A 218 -15.45 19.80 -4.23
C THR A 218 -14.98 18.73 -3.24
N GLY A 219 -13.71 18.34 -3.31
CA GLY A 219 -13.17 17.21 -2.54
C GLY A 219 -11.73 17.33 -2.11
N PHE A 220 -11.26 16.33 -1.35
CA PHE A 220 -9.89 16.29 -0.80
C PHE A 220 -8.98 15.34 -1.57
N HIS A 221 -9.54 14.32 -2.20
CA HIS A 221 -8.80 13.38 -3.03
C HIS A 221 -8.30 14.05 -4.31
N TRP A 222 -7.26 13.45 -4.91
CA TRP A 222 -6.96 13.74 -6.30
C TRP A 222 -8.17 13.37 -7.17
N ASN A 223 -8.32 14.02 -8.33
CA ASN A 223 -9.37 13.62 -9.25
C ASN A 223 -8.98 12.32 -9.98
N TYR A 224 -9.96 11.73 -10.67
CA TYR A 224 -9.76 10.49 -11.41
C TYR A 224 -8.65 10.59 -12.47
N TYR A 225 -8.49 11.75 -13.12
CA TYR A 225 -7.45 11.94 -14.13
C TYR A 225 -6.05 11.89 -13.50
N ALA A 226 -5.83 12.61 -12.40
CA ALA A 226 -4.57 12.58 -11.65
C ALA A 226 -4.28 11.17 -11.10
N GLY A 227 -5.28 10.47 -10.56
CA GLY A 227 -5.15 9.08 -10.12
C GLY A 227 -4.71 8.14 -11.25
N CYS A 228 -5.27 8.31 -12.46
CA CYS A 228 -4.81 7.56 -13.64
C CYS A 228 -3.37 7.91 -14.01
N MET A 229 -2.99 9.19 -14.03
CA MET A 229 -1.61 9.59 -14.35
C MET A 229 -0.61 8.98 -13.35
N VAL A 230 -0.98 8.85 -12.07
CA VAL A 230 -0.17 8.13 -11.07
C VAL A 230 -0.08 6.64 -11.40
N ALA A 231 -1.19 6.00 -11.79
CA ALA A 231 -1.20 4.61 -12.23
C ALA A 231 -0.31 4.38 -13.47
N GLU A 232 -0.26 5.33 -14.41
CA GLU A 232 0.61 5.29 -15.58
C GLU A 232 2.09 5.33 -15.17
N GLN A 233 2.45 6.24 -14.25
CA GLN A 233 3.81 6.29 -13.69
C GLN A 233 4.16 5.02 -12.90
N LEU A 234 3.20 4.42 -12.19
CA LEU A 234 3.36 3.16 -11.50
C LEU A 234 3.71 2.02 -12.46
N PHE A 235 2.96 1.85 -13.55
CA PHE A 235 3.23 0.81 -14.55
C PHE A 235 4.54 1.06 -15.29
N SER A 236 4.84 2.32 -15.61
CA SER A 236 6.14 2.70 -16.18
C SER A 236 7.31 2.38 -15.23
N ASN A 237 7.11 2.52 -13.91
CA ASN A 237 8.13 2.16 -12.92
C ASN A 237 8.33 0.64 -12.84
N ALA A 238 7.22 -0.10 -12.83
CA ALA A 238 7.22 -1.56 -12.74
C ALA A 238 7.90 -2.24 -13.93
N LYS A 239 7.92 -1.62 -15.11
CA LYS A 239 8.62 -2.12 -16.31
C LYS A 239 10.12 -2.39 -16.10
N LYS A 240 10.74 -1.79 -15.07
CA LYS A 240 12.14 -2.09 -14.67
C LYS A 240 12.36 -3.54 -14.26
N THR A 241 11.32 -4.21 -13.75
CA THR A 241 11.39 -5.60 -13.25
C THR A 241 10.44 -6.51 -14.01
N LEU A 242 9.25 -6.01 -14.35
CA LEU A 242 8.20 -6.73 -15.09
C LEU A 242 8.23 -6.25 -16.55
N ILE A 243 9.14 -6.80 -17.36
CA ILE A 243 9.45 -6.31 -18.72
C ILE A 243 8.21 -6.26 -19.62
N ASP A 244 7.35 -7.27 -19.49
CA ASP A 244 6.14 -7.46 -20.30
C ASP A 244 4.88 -6.80 -19.73
N ILE A 245 5.00 -6.01 -18.65
CA ILE A 245 3.85 -5.29 -18.07
C ILE A 245 3.22 -4.37 -19.13
N PRO A 246 1.88 -4.32 -19.25
CA PRO A 246 1.24 -3.47 -20.22
C PRO A 246 1.58 -2.00 -20.01
N LYS A 247 1.56 -1.22 -21.08
CA LYS A 247 1.65 0.23 -21.00
C LYS A 247 0.26 0.80 -20.75
N LEU A 248 0.07 1.40 -19.57
CA LEU A 248 -1.16 2.15 -19.25
C LEU A 248 -1.11 3.54 -19.91
N GLU A 249 -2.23 4.01 -20.45
CA GLU A 249 -2.38 5.35 -21.02
C GLU A 249 -3.71 5.96 -20.57
N CYS A 250 -3.70 7.21 -20.11
CA CYS A 250 -4.89 7.86 -19.54
C CYS A 250 -5.77 8.63 -20.54
N GLY A 251 -5.31 8.79 -21.78
CA GLY A 251 -5.98 9.62 -22.78
C GLY A 251 -5.96 11.12 -22.43
N GLU A 252 -6.64 11.92 -23.24
CA GLU A 252 -6.91 13.33 -22.91
C GLU A 252 -8.10 13.42 -21.94
N PRO A 253 -8.12 14.41 -21.02
CA PRO A 253 -9.16 14.50 -20.00
C PRO A 253 -10.52 14.88 -20.61
N ILE A 254 -11.57 14.21 -20.15
CA ILE A 254 -12.95 14.65 -20.35
C ILE A 254 -13.42 15.41 -19.12
N TYR A 255 -13.89 16.64 -19.32
CA TYR A 255 -14.44 17.46 -18.25
C TYR A 255 -15.94 17.20 -18.09
N LYS A 256 -16.35 16.86 -16.87
CA LYS A 256 -17.76 16.69 -16.51
C LYS A 256 -18.00 17.12 -15.06
N ASN A 257 -19.26 17.14 -14.64
CA ASN A 257 -19.60 17.41 -13.25
C ASN A 257 -18.92 16.40 -12.33
N PRO A 258 -18.40 16.84 -11.16
CA PRO A 258 -17.75 15.95 -10.22
C PRO A 258 -18.73 14.90 -9.71
N GLU A 259 -18.25 13.66 -9.63
CA GLU A 259 -19.02 12.50 -9.17
C GLU A 259 -18.22 11.68 -8.15
N LEU A 260 -18.92 10.84 -7.39
CA LEU A 260 -18.31 9.89 -6.47
C LEU A 260 -17.35 10.58 -5.49
N VAL A 261 -16.09 10.14 -5.43
CA VAL A 261 -15.06 10.64 -4.51
C VAL A 261 -14.70 12.11 -4.71
N ASP A 262 -14.95 12.68 -5.89
CA ASP A 262 -14.70 14.10 -6.15
C ASP A 262 -15.64 14.98 -5.30
N LEU A 263 -16.73 14.43 -4.74
CA LEU A 263 -17.73 15.12 -3.92
C LEU A 263 -17.54 14.93 -2.41
N ASP A 264 -16.52 14.18 -1.97
CA ASP A 264 -16.33 13.80 -0.57
C ASP A 264 -16.30 14.98 0.41
N GLY A 265 -15.68 16.09 0.01
CA GLY A 265 -15.61 17.33 0.79
C GLY A 265 -16.94 18.05 0.93
N ILE A 266 -17.74 18.11 -0.14
CA ILE A 266 -19.10 18.68 -0.09
C ILE A 266 -20.00 17.82 0.79
N TRP A 267 -19.89 16.49 0.69
CA TRP A 267 -20.68 15.60 1.55
C TRP A 267 -20.37 15.86 3.02
N LEU A 268 -19.08 15.95 3.38
CA LEU A 268 -18.67 16.27 4.74
C LEU A 268 -19.13 17.65 5.20
N LEU A 269 -19.11 18.65 4.31
CA LEU A 269 -19.58 20.01 4.61
C LEU A 269 -21.05 20.03 5.03
N ASN A 270 -21.85 19.05 4.58
CA ASN A 270 -23.27 18.96 4.89
C ASN A 270 -23.98 20.30 4.61
N ALA A 271 -23.80 20.85 3.40
CA ALA A 271 -24.49 22.05 2.95
C ALA A 271 -25.77 21.69 2.16
N PHE A 272 -26.59 22.68 1.81
CA PHE A 272 -27.76 22.45 0.94
C PHE A 272 -27.34 22.42 -0.54
N SER A 273 -26.31 23.18 -0.89
CA SER A 273 -25.79 23.29 -2.25
C SER A 273 -24.30 22.96 -2.31
N SER A 274 -23.69 23.15 -3.48
CA SER A 274 -22.24 23.05 -3.65
C SER A 274 -21.48 24.29 -3.18
N VAL A 275 -22.16 25.31 -2.62
CA VAL A 275 -21.55 26.54 -2.07
C VAL A 275 -20.51 27.19 -2.99
N ASN A 276 -20.79 27.19 -4.30
CA ASN A 276 -19.95 27.72 -5.38
C ASN A 276 -18.61 26.98 -5.58
N LEU A 277 -18.48 25.75 -5.08
CA LEU A 277 -17.31 24.89 -5.29
C LEU A 277 -17.42 24.00 -6.54
N ALA A 278 -18.64 23.78 -7.03
CA ALA A 278 -18.87 22.93 -8.19
C ALA A 278 -18.21 23.53 -9.44
N LYS A 279 -17.16 22.86 -9.93
CA LYS A 279 -16.51 23.11 -11.21
C LYS A 279 -16.37 21.77 -11.94
N PRO A 280 -16.36 21.75 -13.28
CA PRO A 280 -16.06 20.53 -14.03
C PRO A 280 -14.72 19.93 -13.59
N SER A 281 -14.71 18.63 -13.30
CA SER A 281 -13.53 17.86 -12.91
C SER A 281 -13.04 17.03 -14.13
N PRO A 282 -11.73 16.86 -14.33
CA PRO A 282 -11.19 16.06 -15.43
C PRO A 282 -11.23 14.55 -15.09
N TYR A 283 -11.69 13.76 -16.05
CA TYR A 283 -11.76 12.30 -15.98
C TYR A 283 -10.93 11.66 -17.09
N PRO A 284 -10.26 10.52 -16.81
CA PRO A 284 -9.43 9.84 -17.79
C PRO A 284 -10.25 8.94 -18.71
N GLN A 285 -9.61 8.51 -19.80
CA GLN A 285 -10.03 7.39 -20.63
C GLN A 285 -8.94 6.31 -20.59
N PRO A 286 -8.84 5.53 -19.49
CA PRO A 286 -7.73 4.59 -19.29
C PRO A 286 -7.77 3.48 -20.34
N THR A 287 -6.62 3.21 -20.96
CA THR A 287 -6.42 2.08 -21.87
C THR A 287 -5.10 1.38 -21.55
N ALA A 288 -5.02 0.08 -21.83
CA ALA A 288 -3.80 -0.71 -21.68
C ALA A 288 -3.33 -1.22 -23.04
N ARG A 289 -2.04 -1.02 -23.35
CA ARG A 289 -1.38 -1.59 -24.53
C ARG A 289 -0.46 -2.73 -24.11
N PHE A 290 -0.71 -3.90 -24.66
CA PHE A 290 0.00 -5.14 -24.33
C PHE A 290 1.13 -5.38 -25.33
N SER A 291 2.35 -5.55 -24.84
CA SER A 291 3.49 -6.01 -25.66
C SER A 291 3.57 -7.54 -25.73
N ALA A 292 3.05 -8.22 -24.71
CA ALA A 292 2.89 -9.67 -24.64
C ALA A 292 1.56 -9.97 -23.92
N ASN A 293 1.12 -11.22 -23.95
CA ASN A 293 -0.07 -11.66 -23.21
C ASN A 293 0.22 -11.82 -21.71
N TYR A 294 0.65 -10.72 -21.07
CA TYR A 294 0.98 -10.65 -19.66
C TYR A 294 0.17 -9.56 -18.96
N GLN A 295 -0.44 -9.93 -17.85
CA GLN A 295 -1.14 -9.05 -16.93
C GLN A 295 -0.63 -9.34 -15.52
N PRO A 296 -0.14 -8.33 -14.78
CA PRO A 296 0.40 -8.55 -13.45
C PRO A 296 -0.70 -8.91 -12.45
N LYS A 297 -0.33 -9.69 -11.43
CA LYS A 297 -1.09 -9.79 -10.18
C LYS A 297 -0.62 -8.70 -9.23
N ILE A 298 -1.56 -7.92 -8.68
CA ILE A 298 -1.27 -6.71 -7.93
C ILE A 298 -1.75 -6.84 -6.48
N LEU A 299 -0.89 -6.52 -5.52
CA LEU A 299 -1.28 -6.20 -4.16
C LEU A 299 -1.08 -4.70 -3.94
N LEU A 300 -2.12 -4.02 -3.48
CA LEU A 300 -2.08 -2.60 -3.19
C LEU A 300 -2.48 -2.32 -1.74
N VAL A 301 -1.51 -1.91 -0.92
CA VAL A 301 -1.71 -1.55 0.49
C VAL A 301 -1.62 -0.05 0.63
N GLY A 302 -2.63 0.61 1.20
CA GLY A 302 -2.64 2.06 1.32
C GLY A 302 -3.90 2.64 1.95
N ASP A 303 -4.25 3.87 1.60
CA ASP A 303 -5.45 4.58 2.07
C ASP A 303 -6.43 4.85 0.92
N SER A 304 -7.44 5.70 1.15
CA SER A 304 -8.51 5.98 0.17
C SER A 304 -8.02 6.60 -1.15
N PHE A 305 -6.81 7.16 -1.23
CA PHE A 305 -6.25 7.65 -2.50
C PHE A 305 -6.01 6.52 -3.51
N MET A 306 -5.93 5.27 -3.05
CA MET A 306 -5.82 4.15 -3.98
C MET A 306 -7.01 3.98 -4.91
N ASP A 307 -8.20 4.48 -4.53
CA ASP A 307 -9.44 4.16 -5.22
C ASP A 307 -9.42 4.66 -6.68
N GLN A 308 -8.77 5.79 -6.98
CA GLN A 308 -8.64 6.30 -8.35
C GLN A 308 -7.54 5.58 -9.15
N ILE A 309 -6.54 5.00 -8.48
CA ILE A 309 -5.58 4.09 -9.13
C ILE A 309 -6.33 2.83 -9.54
N ILE A 310 -7.07 2.20 -8.62
CA ILE A 310 -7.87 1.00 -8.88
C ILE A 310 -8.88 1.27 -10.01
N TYR A 311 -9.57 2.41 -9.99
CA TYR A 311 -10.47 2.82 -11.08
C TYR A 311 -9.77 2.81 -12.45
N ALA A 312 -8.57 3.37 -12.54
CA ALA A 312 -7.83 3.40 -13.80
C ALA A 312 -7.43 1.99 -14.26
N LEU A 313 -7.04 1.13 -13.32
CA LEU A 313 -6.66 -0.26 -13.59
C LEU A 313 -7.85 -1.12 -14.02
N ASP A 314 -9.01 -0.95 -13.40
CA ASP A 314 -10.25 -1.63 -13.78
C ASP A 314 -10.70 -1.22 -15.18
N ARG A 315 -10.75 0.09 -15.45
CA ARG A 315 -11.21 0.63 -16.74
C ARG A 315 -10.32 0.26 -17.92
N SER A 316 -9.04 0.04 -17.67
CA SER A 316 -8.06 -0.34 -18.69
C SER A 316 -7.88 -1.85 -18.82
N ASN A 317 -8.46 -2.65 -17.91
CA ASN A 317 -8.22 -4.09 -17.82
C ASN A 317 -6.71 -4.44 -17.77
N ALA A 318 -5.92 -3.65 -17.03
CA ALA A 318 -4.45 -3.70 -17.05
C ALA A 318 -3.83 -4.78 -16.13
N TYR A 319 -4.64 -5.57 -15.43
CA TYR A 319 -4.19 -6.53 -14.42
C TYR A 319 -5.00 -7.83 -14.48
N LYS A 320 -4.44 -8.91 -13.93
CA LYS A 320 -5.09 -10.23 -13.88
C LYS A 320 -5.91 -10.42 -12.61
N ASP A 321 -5.27 -10.20 -11.47
CA ASP A 321 -5.87 -10.21 -10.14
C ASP A 321 -5.39 -8.99 -9.37
N LEU A 322 -6.28 -8.34 -8.61
CA LEU A 322 -5.90 -7.23 -7.73
C LEU A 322 -6.48 -7.46 -6.34
N VAL A 323 -5.61 -7.37 -5.33
CA VAL A 323 -6.02 -7.29 -3.93
C VAL A 323 -5.68 -5.90 -3.40
N SER A 324 -6.65 -5.25 -2.77
CA SER A 324 -6.43 -3.99 -2.08
C SER A 324 -6.60 -4.13 -0.56
N SER A 325 -5.77 -3.43 0.20
CA SER A 325 -5.85 -3.38 1.66
C SER A 325 -5.78 -1.95 2.17
N ARG A 326 -6.86 -1.50 2.81
CA ARG A 326 -6.91 -0.17 3.44
C ARG A 326 -6.25 -0.25 4.81
N TYR A 327 -5.21 0.57 5.02
CA TYR A 327 -4.44 0.70 6.25
C TYR A 327 -3.90 -0.62 6.81
N PHE A 328 -3.69 -1.63 5.94
CA PHE A 328 -3.32 -2.99 6.36
C PHE A 328 -4.34 -3.64 7.33
N GLN A 329 -5.63 -3.26 7.19
CA GLN A 329 -6.73 -3.69 8.06
C GLN A 329 -7.89 -4.33 7.30
N THR A 330 -7.95 -4.16 5.98
CA THR A 330 -8.97 -4.76 5.14
C THR A 330 -8.34 -5.61 4.04
N ARG A 331 -9.11 -6.51 3.45
CA ARG A 331 -8.70 -7.28 2.28
C ARG A 331 -9.86 -7.29 1.29
N THR A 332 -9.69 -6.67 0.14
CA THR A 332 -10.72 -6.61 -0.92
C THR A 332 -10.13 -7.19 -2.20
N VAL A 333 -10.81 -8.16 -2.80
CA VAL A 333 -10.39 -8.77 -4.06
C VAL A 333 -11.17 -8.11 -5.20
N HIS A 334 -10.45 -7.58 -6.17
CA HIS A 334 -10.98 -6.92 -7.36
C HIS A 334 -10.79 -7.81 -8.59
N LYS A 335 -11.78 -7.78 -9.48
CA LYS A 335 -11.72 -8.43 -10.79
C LYS A 335 -12.12 -7.41 -11.85
N PRO A 336 -11.41 -7.34 -13.00
CA PRO A 336 -11.65 -6.32 -14.02
C PRO A 336 -13.10 -6.24 -14.54
N GLU A 337 -13.84 -7.36 -14.45
CA GLU A 337 -15.21 -7.49 -14.96
C GLU A 337 -16.30 -7.29 -13.89
N ARG A 338 -15.92 -7.07 -12.63
CA ARG A 338 -16.89 -6.86 -11.53
C ARG A 338 -16.81 -5.42 -11.04
N ILE A 339 -17.68 -4.56 -11.60
CA ILE A 339 -17.93 -3.20 -11.10
C ILE A 339 -18.79 -3.31 -9.83
N THR A 340 -18.28 -3.94 -8.78
CA THR A 340 -18.95 -3.99 -7.48
C THR A 340 -17.91 -3.83 -6.40
N PHE A 341 -17.89 -2.65 -5.78
CA PHE A 341 -17.36 -2.46 -4.44
C PHE A 341 -18.25 -3.24 -3.47
N SER A 342 -18.08 -4.56 -3.36
CA SER A 342 -18.73 -5.31 -2.29
C SER A 342 -18.00 -4.99 -1.00
N PHE A 343 -18.60 -4.12 -0.17
CA PHE A 343 -18.08 -3.80 1.15
C PHE A 343 -18.31 -4.92 2.17
N ASN A 344 -18.96 -6.04 1.82
CA ASN A 344 -19.59 -6.92 2.82
C ASN A 344 -19.57 -8.43 2.50
N ASP A 345 -18.50 -9.00 1.94
CA ASP A 345 -18.40 -10.46 1.77
C ASP A 345 -17.20 -11.08 2.48
N PHE A 346 -16.94 -10.70 3.73
CA PHE A 346 -16.04 -11.50 4.57
C PHE A 346 -16.68 -11.84 5.91
N PRO A 347 -16.53 -13.10 6.38
CA PRO A 347 -16.87 -13.47 7.75
C PRO A 347 -16.11 -12.57 8.73
N SER A 348 -16.51 -12.56 10.01
CA SER A 348 -15.88 -11.80 11.09
C SER A 348 -14.42 -12.25 11.35
N LEU A 349 -13.52 -11.95 10.42
CA LEU A 349 -12.10 -12.20 10.54
C LEU A 349 -11.51 -11.20 11.51
N THR A 350 -10.63 -11.68 12.37
CA THR A 350 -9.81 -10.83 13.24
C THR A 350 -8.80 -10.06 12.40
N ALA A 351 -8.34 -8.90 12.90
CA ALA A 351 -7.30 -8.11 12.24
C ALA A 351 -6.03 -8.94 11.92
N LYS A 352 -5.65 -9.86 12.82
CA LYS A 352 -4.50 -10.74 12.63
C LYS A 352 -4.68 -11.72 11.47
N GLN A 353 -5.88 -12.26 11.29
CA GLN A 353 -6.19 -13.14 10.15
C GLN A 353 -6.11 -12.36 8.84
N ILE A 354 -6.72 -11.17 8.79
CA ILE A 354 -6.67 -10.30 7.61
C ILE A 354 -5.23 -9.95 7.24
N GLN A 355 -4.41 -9.58 8.22
CA GLN A 355 -2.99 -9.30 8.01
C GLN A 355 -2.24 -10.53 7.49
N GLY A 356 -2.50 -11.71 8.06
CA GLY A 356 -1.95 -12.98 7.57
C GLY A 356 -2.29 -13.25 6.11
N ASP A 357 -3.55 -13.05 5.71
CA ASP A 357 -3.99 -13.23 4.33
C ASP A 357 -3.32 -12.23 3.37
N ILE A 358 -3.17 -10.97 3.78
CA ILE A 358 -2.47 -9.95 2.99
C ILE A 358 -0.99 -10.31 2.80
N LEU A 359 -0.32 -10.82 3.82
CA LEU A 359 1.07 -11.30 3.70
C LEU A 359 1.16 -12.47 2.73
N TYR A 360 0.16 -13.36 2.71
CA TYR A 360 0.08 -14.43 1.72
C TYR A 360 -0.16 -13.90 0.29
N ASP A 361 -0.92 -12.82 0.14
CA ASP A 361 -1.12 -12.16 -1.17
C ASP A 361 0.16 -11.50 -1.71
N VAL A 362 1.09 -11.07 -0.84
CA VAL A 362 2.44 -10.60 -1.26
C VAL A 362 3.12 -11.69 -2.09
N MET A 363 3.03 -12.95 -1.64
CA MET A 363 3.67 -14.08 -2.30
C MET A 363 2.99 -14.45 -3.63
N LYS A 364 1.71 -14.12 -3.80
CA LYS A 364 0.96 -14.33 -5.05
C LYS A 364 1.07 -13.19 -6.06
N SER A 365 1.54 -12.03 -5.63
CA SER A 365 1.58 -10.82 -6.43
C SER A 365 2.92 -10.65 -7.15
N ASP A 366 2.85 -10.12 -8.37
CA ASP A 366 4.02 -9.71 -9.15
C ASP A 366 4.41 -8.27 -8.83
N LEU A 367 3.39 -7.41 -8.63
CA LEU A 367 3.54 -6.00 -8.29
C LEU A 367 2.94 -5.73 -6.91
N ILE A 368 3.79 -5.27 -5.98
CA ILE A 368 3.41 -4.91 -4.61
C ILE A 368 3.56 -3.40 -4.46
N VAL A 369 2.45 -2.74 -4.15
CA VAL A 369 2.36 -1.29 -4.06
C VAL A 369 2.06 -0.90 -2.62
N LEU A 370 2.95 -0.11 -2.03
CA LEU A 370 2.68 0.60 -0.78
C LEU A 370 2.32 2.05 -1.10
N GLN A 371 1.04 2.39 -1.06
CA GLN A 371 0.56 3.76 -1.24
C GLN A 371 0.39 4.43 0.12
N MET A 372 0.86 5.68 0.23
CA MET A 372 0.65 6.52 1.40
C MET A 372 0.37 7.95 0.95
N VAL A 373 -0.66 8.59 1.50
CA VAL A 373 -0.82 10.05 1.35
C VAL A 373 0.17 10.79 2.24
N ASP A 374 0.60 11.99 1.84
CA ASP A 374 1.63 12.77 2.56
C ASP A 374 1.36 12.94 4.06
N TYR A 375 0.12 13.22 4.46
CA TYR A 375 -0.28 13.36 5.86
C TYR A 375 -0.40 12.04 6.63
N ASN A 376 -0.33 10.89 5.96
CA ASN A 376 -0.28 9.56 6.60
C ASN A 376 1.14 8.95 6.63
N ILE A 377 2.16 9.63 6.09
CA ILE A 377 3.53 9.10 6.05
C ILE A 377 4.07 8.75 7.44
N ASN A 378 3.63 9.48 8.48
CA ASN A 378 4.06 9.24 9.86
C ASN A 378 3.60 7.88 10.42
N HIS A 379 2.68 7.18 9.73
CA HIS A 379 2.28 5.81 10.06
C HIS A 379 3.21 4.74 9.47
N PHE A 380 4.29 5.14 8.77
CA PHE A 380 5.37 4.28 8.26
C PHE A 380 4.92 2.95 7.65
N GLY A 381 3.94 3.02 6.74
CA GLY A 381 3.40 1.86 6.04
C GLY A 381 2.39 1.04 6.85
N TYR A 382 1.74 1.63 7.86
CA TYR A 382 0.59 1.06 8.58
C TYR A 382 0.87 -0.27 9.30
N GLY A 383 2.14 -0.55 9.62
CA GLY A 383 2.59 -1.83 10.17
C GLY A 383 2.88 -2.91 9.12
N PHE A 384 2.44 -2.74 7.86
CA PHE A 384 2.69 -3.71 6.78
C PHE A 384 4.18 -3.96 6.56
N VAL A 385 4.99 -2.91 6.57
CA VAL A 385 6.44 -2.99 6.28
C VAL A 385 7.16 -3.82 7.34
N ASP A 386 6.93 -3.51 8.62
CA ASP A 386 7.60 -4.19 9.73
C ASP A 386 7.13 -5.65 9.81
N THR A 387 5.81 -5.91 9.74
CA THR A 387 5.28 -7.28 9.77
C THR A 387 5.77 -8.13 8.59
N LEU A 388 5.84 -7.55 7.38
CA LEU A 388 6.37 -8.27 6.23
C LEU A 388 7.86 -8.57 6.40
N LEU A 389 8.68 -7.60 6.83
CA LEU A 389 10.09 -7.85 7.11
C LEU A 389 10.28 -8.93 8.18
N GLU A 390 9.51 -8.90 9.26
CA GLU A 390 9.52 -9.95 10.29
C GLU A 390 9.15 -11.32 9.71
N ARG A 391 8.12 -11.39 8.86
CA ARG A 391 7.73 -12.65 8.20
C ARG A 391 8.84 -13.18 7.29
N LEU A 392 9.40 -12.33 6.44
CA LEU A 392 10.48 -12.72 5.52
C LEU A 392 11.76 -13.12 6.26
N ASN A 393 11.98 -12.60 7.47
CA ASN A 393 13.10 -12.97 8.35
C ASN A 393 12.84 -14.21 9.23
N SER A 394 11.57 -14.50 9.58
CA SER A 394 11.20 -15.59 10.50
C SER A 394 10.90 -16.94 9.83
N GLU A 395 10.56 -16.98 8.54
CA GLU A 395 10.49 -18.21 7.71
C GLU A 395 11.86 -18.93 7.54
N VAL A 396 12.87 -18.49 8.30
CA VAL A 396 14.21 -19.07 8.43
C VAL A 396 14.24 -20.22 9.46
N GLN A 397 13.13 -20.63 10.10
CA GLN A 397 13.08 -21.84 10.96
C GLN A 397 12.48 -23.07 10.24
N PRO A 398 12.93 -24.31 10.56
CA PRO A 398 12.78 -25.48 9.71
C PRO A 398 11.36 -26.05 9.77
N HIS A 399 10.89 -26.53 8.62
CA HIS A 399 9.61 -27.21 8.39
C HIS A 399 8.40 -26.31 8.05
N SER A 400 8.48 -25.59 6.91
CA SER A 400 7.63 -25.83 5.73
C SER A 400 7.75 -24.68 4.70
N ILE A 401 8.36 -24.97 3.54
CA ILE A 401 8.35 -24.19 2.27
C ILE A 401 9.17 -22.86 2.29
N PRO A 402 9.65 -22.36 1.13
CA PRO A 402 11.07 -22.18 0.78
C PRO A 402 11.72 -20.89 1.33
N PRO A 403 13.06 -20.86 1.53
CA PRO A 403 13.74 -19.66 1.95
C PRO A 403 13.72 -18.56 0.86
N ILE A 404 13.28 -17.37 1.26
CA ILE A 404 13.02 -16.18 0.42
C ILE A 404 14.27 -15.53 -0.21
N ALA A 405 15.47 -16.09 -0.01
CA ALA A 405 16.64 -15.67 -0.76
C ALA A 405 17.52 -16.89 -1.03
N GLU A 406 17.54 -17.40 -2.26
CA GLU A 406 18.60 -18.31 -2.72
C GLU A 406 19.63 -17.49 -3.50
N LEU A 407 20.92 -17.78 -3.31
CA LEU A 407 21.96 -17.25 -4.18
C LEU A 407 21.70 -17.76 -5.60
N LYS A 408 21.48 -16.83 -6.53
CA LYS A 408 21.22 -17.18 -7.92
C LYS A 408 22.45 -17.83 -8.55
N ILE A 409 22.25 -19.03 -9.08
CA ILE A 409 23.19 -19.68 -9.99
C ILE A 409 23.06 -18.97 -11.35
N ILE A 410 24.12 -18.30 -11.78
CA ILE A 410 24.14 -17.56 -13.05
C ILE A 410 24.68 -18.40 -14.21
N ASN A 411 25.46 -19.43 -13.91
CA ASN A 411 26.03 -20.31 -14.92
C ASN A 411 26.42 -21.66 -14.32
N VAL A 412 26.36 -22.72 -15.14
CA VAL A 412 26.78 -24.07 -14.79
C VAL A 412 27.75 -24.58 -15.85
N LEU A 413 28.93 -25.04 -15.43
CA LEU A 413 29.98 -25.54 -16.33
C LEU A 413 30.31 -27.01 -16.00
N ASN A 414 30.78 -27.72 -17.03
CA ASN A 414 31.28 -29.10 -16.95
C ASN A 414 30.22 -30.15 -16.54
N ALA A 415 28.98 -29.95 -16.95
CA ALA A 415 27.91 -30.94 -16.80
C ALA A 415 27.18 -31.15 -18.14
N TYR A 416 26.46 -32.25 -18.26
CA TYR A 416 25.50 -32.43 -19.35
C TYR A 416 24.35 -31.41 -19.21
N PRO A 417 23.53 -31.18 -20.26
CA PRO A 417 22.37 -30.30 -20.16
C PRO A 417 21.47 -30.64 -18.97
N GLN A 418 20.89 -29.62 -18.35
CA GLN A 418 19.99 -29.77 -17.21
C GLN A 418 18.75 -30.58 -17.59
N GLU A 419 18.42 -31.58 -16.79
CA GLU A 419 17.18 -32.35 -16.90
C GLU A 419 16.23 -31.96 -15.76
N LYS A 420 14.92 -32.12 -16.00
CA LYS A 420 13.87 -31.72 -15.06
C LYS A 420 12.71 -32.71 -15.09
N SER A 421 12.11 -32.94 -13.92
CA SER A 421 10.86 -33.69 -13.76
C SER A 421 10.06 -33.07 -12.63
N GLU A 422 8.87 -32.55 -12.94
CA GLU A 422 8.01 -31.80 -12.01
C GLU A 422 8.79 -30.66 -11.32
N GLU A 423 8.95 -30.72 -9.99
CA GLU A 423 9.66 -29.73 -9.18
C GLU A 423 11.17 -30.01 -9.05
N ASN A 424 11.65 -31.15 -9.55
CA ASN A 424 13.04 -31.58 -9.42
C ASN A 424 13.86 -31.27 -10.68
N TRP A 425 15.12 -30.90 -10.48
CA TRP A 425 16.08 -30.72 -11.58
C TRP A 425 17.44 -31.32 -11.23
N TRP A 426 18.16 -31.81 -12.23
CA TRP A 426 19.47 -32.41 -12.04
C TRP A 426 20.44 -32.22 -13.20
N TYR A 427 21.70 -32.50 -12.88
CA TYR A 427 22.81 -32.55 -13.81
C TYR A 427 23.51 -33.90 -13.68
N TRP A 428 23.73 -34.57 -14.80
CA TRP A 428 24.70 -35.66 -14.90
C TRP A 428 26.11 -35.09 -15.00
N VAL A 429 27.06 -35.67 -14.27
CA VAL A 429 28.42 -35.13 -14.17
C VAL A 429 29.46 -36.23 -14.35
N LYS A 430 30.41 -36.01 -15.26
CA LYS A 430 31.49 -36.96 -15.54
C LYS A 430 32.49 -37.02 -14.38
N ASP A 431 33.01 -35.88 -13.95
CA ASP A 431 34.07 -35.78 -12.95
C ASP A 431 33.88 -34.54 -12.05
N LYS A 432 33.48 -33.40 -12.63
CA LYS A 432 33.42 -32.11 -11.94
C LYS A 432 32.35 -31.20 -12.52
N ILE A 433 31.56 -30.57 -11.66
CA ILE A 433 30.60 -29.50 -12.01
C ILE A 433 30.96 -28.19 -11.30
N ILE A 434 30.73 -27.05 -11.97
CA ILE A 434 30.99 -25.72 -11.41
C ILE A 434 29.72 -24.87 -11.52
N PHE A 435 29.20 -24.44 -10.37
CA PHE A 435 28.12 -23.46 -10.27
C PHE A 435 28.73 -22.09 -10.00
N GLN A 436 28.50 -21.13 -10.90
CA GLN A 436 28.85 -19.73 -10.71
C GLN A 436 27.66 -19.01 -10.06
N LEU A 437 27.94 -18.22 -9.03
CA LEU A 437 26.93 -17.53 -8.23
C LEU A 437 27.03 -16.02 -8.41
N ASN A 438 25.90 -15.33 -8.24
CA ASN A 438 25.86 -13.89 -8.10
C ASN A 438 25.55 -13.49 -6.65
N PRO A 439 26.57 -13.26 -5.81
CA PRO A 439 26.34 -12.77 -4.45
C PRO A 439 25.76 -11.36 -4.48
N LEU A 440 24.70 -11.13 -3.71
CA LEU A 440 24.04 -9.84 -3.59
C LEU A 440 24.57 -9.11 -2.34
N ASP A 441 24.72 -7.79 -2.42
CA ASP A 441 25.26 -6.96 -1.31
C ASP A 441 24.39 -7.01 -0.04
N ILE A 442 23.10 -7.37 -0.15
CA ILE A 442 22.20 -7.63 0.98
C ILE A 442 22.71 -8.73 1.92
N PHE A 443 23.59 -9.61 1.45
CA PHE A 443 24.17 -10.68 2.26
C PHE A 443 25.42 -10.25 3.04
N LEU A 444 25.85 -8.97 2.97
CA LEU A 444 27.04 -8.49 3.66
C LEU A 444 26.96 -8.67 5.18
N ASP A 445 25.76 -8.53 5.75
CA ASP A 445 25.53 -8.68 7.20
C ASP A 445 25.22 -10.14 7.59
N MET A 446 25.09 -11.05 6.62
CA MET A 446 24.83 -12.46 6.88
C MET A 446 26.14 -13.22 7.05
N LYS A 447 26.21 -14.02 8.12
CA LYS A 447 27.44 -14.73 8.50
C LYS A 447 27.49 -16.15 7.96
N ASN A 448 26.31 -16.77 7.80
CA ASN A 448 26.18 -18.19 7.54
C ASN A 448 25.53 -18.46 6.18
N THR A 449 25.88 -19.59 5.57
CA THR A 449 25.27 -20.09 4.33
C THR A 449 24.81 -21.53 4.54
N ARG A 450 23.54 -21.84 4.30
CA ARG A 450 23.05 -23.22 4.18
C ARG A 450 23.29 -23.71 2.77
N LEU A 451 23.99 -24.83 2.64
CA LEU A 451 24.21 -25.54 1.40
C LEU A 451 23.37 -26.81 1.40
N TYR A 452 22.45 -26.92 0.45
CA TYR A 452 21.57 -28.06 0.28
C TYR A 452 21.67 -28.60 -1.14
N PHE A 453 21.80 -29.92 -1.31
CA PHE A 453 21.62 -30.60 -2.59
C PHE A 453 21.38 -32.09 -2.34
N GLU A 454 20.75 -32.76 -3.30
CA GLU A 454 20.70 -34.21 -3.33
C GLU A 454 21.70 -34.72 -4.36
N TYR A 455 22.18 -35.94 -4.19
CA TYR A 455 23.16 -36.52 -5.10
C TYR A 455 22.99 -38.02 -5.20
N ASP A 456 23.44 -38.56 -6.33
CA ASP A 456 23.53 -40.01 -6.57
C ASP A 456 24.91 -40.34 -7.12
N LEU A 457 25.51 -41.44 -6.67
CA LEU A 457 26.89 -41.82 -7.01
C LEU A 457 26.91 -43.17 -7.72
N HIS A 458 27.72 -43.25 -8.77
CA HIS A 458 27.97 -44.48 -9.49
C HIS A 458 29.26 -45.12 -8.97
N GLY A 459 29.12 -46.05 -8.03
CA GLY A 459 30.24 -46.71 -7.38
C GLY A 459 30.59 -46.12 -6.01
N ALA A 460 31.49 -46.80 -5.30
CA ALA A 460 32.01 -46.35 -4.02
C ALA A 460 33.04 -45.23 -4.26
N GLN A 461 32.64 -43.99 -3.99
CA GLN A 461 33.45 -42.80 -4.23
C GLN A 461 33.09 -41.68 -3.25
N GLN A 462 33.94 -40.68 -3.15
CA GLN A 462 33.74 -39.47 -2.35
C GLN A 462 33.25 -38.33 -3.23
N LEU A 463 32.41 -37.46 -2.68
CA LEU A 463 32.19 -36.12 -3.24
C LEU A 463 33.04 -35.10 -2.50
N ILE A 464 33.71 -34.25 -3.25
CA ILE A 464 34.51 -33.15 -2.74
C ILE A 464 33.84 -31.85 -3.21
N VAL A 465 33.37 -31.06 -2.24
CA VAL A 465 32.74 -29.77 -2.49
C VAL A 465 33.70 -28.65 -2.13
N TYR A 466 34.03 -27.79 -3.09
CA TYR A 466 34.78 -26.55 -2.86
C TYR A 466 33.87 -25.35 -2.96
N LEU A 467 33.88 -24.54 -1.90
CA LEU A 467 33.24 -23.23 -1.85
C LEU A 467 34.31 -22.17 -2.02
N LYS A 468 34.19 -21.36 -3.07
CA LYS A 468 35.18 -20.34 -3.44
C LYS A 468 34.53 -18.98 -3.57
N GLY A 469 35.28 -17.95 -3.21
CA GLY A 469 34.76 -16.60 -3.06
C GLY A 469 35.83 -15.54 -2.95
N LYS A 470 35.41 -14.29 -2.70
CA LYS A 470 36.29 -13.19 -2.33
C LYS A 470 36.93 -13.51 -0.97
N GLY A 471 38.18 -13.98 -0.97
CA GLY A 471 38.90 -14.36 0.25
C GLY A 471 38.48 -15.70 0.89
N ILE A 472 37.54 -16.44 0.30
CA ILE A 472 37.05 -17.72 0.84
C ILE A 472 37.55 -18.89 0.00
N LYS A 473 38.09 -19.90 0.68
CA LYS A 473 38.37 -21.24 0.16
C LYS A 473 38.00 -22.26 1.24
N HIS A 474 36.90 -22.98 1.06
CA HIS A 474 36.46 -24.02 1.98
C HIS A 474 36.28 -25.34 1.22
N LYS A 475 36.70 -26.47 1.83
CA LYS A 475 36.64 -27.80 1.24
C LYS A 475 35.85 -28.71 2.18
N ILE A 476 34.85 -29.39 1.63
CA ILE A 476 34.06 -30.41 2.31
C ILE A 476 34.29 -31.73 1.59
N ILE A 477 34.48 -32.80 2.36
CA ILE A 477 34.55 -34.17 1.85
C ILE A 477 33.31 -34.88 2.36
N ILE A 478 32.59 -35.53 1.45
CA ILE A 478 31.38 -36.29 1.74
C ILE A 478 31.69 -37.75 1.41
N ASP A 479 31.82 -38.55 2.47
CA ASP A 479 31.94 -39.99 2.36
C ASP A 479 30.55 -40.59 2.14
N HIS A 480 30.41 -41.40 1.10
CA HIS A 480 29.17 -42.11 0.83
C HIS A 480 29.44 -43.62 0.76
N PRO A 481 29.04 -44.39 1.78
CA PRO A 481 29.46 -45.78 1.93
C PRO A 481 28.65 -46.76 1.08
N THR A 482 27.57 -46.33 0.41
CA THR A 482 26.65 -47.25 -0.31
C THR A 482 26.41 -46.83 -1.75
N ASN A 483 26.43 -47.82 -2.65
CA ASN A 483 26.22 -47.62 -4.08
C ASN A 483 24.71 -47.52 -4.41
N GLY A 484 24.32 -46.59 -5.28
CA GLY A 484 22.99 -46.56 -5.93
C GLY A 484 21.78 -46.14 -5.07
N LYS A 485 21.96 -45.35 -4.01
CA LYS A 485 20.85 -44.68 -3.32
C LYS A 485 21.06 -43.18 -3.30
N ARG A 486 20.03 -42.44 -3.70
CA ARG A 486 20.00 -40.97 -3.59
C ARG A 486 20.22 -40.54 -2.14
N ALA A 487 21.18 -39.65 -1.95
CA ALA A 487 21.58 -39.11 -0.67
C ALA A 487 21.39 -37.59 -0.63
N VAL A 488 21.35 -37.01 0.57
CA VAL A 488 21.10 -35.59 0.79
C VAL A 488 22.26 -34.98 1.55
N TYR A 489 22.79 -33.87 1.03
CA TYR A 489 23.68 -32.98 1.77
C TYR A 489 22.92 -31.73 2.20
N ASP A 490 22.87 -31.47 3.50
CA ASP A 490 22.20 -30.30 4.07
C ASP A 490 22.94 -29.82 5.31
N LYS A 491 23.72 -28.73 5.16
CA LYS A 491 24.52 -28.17 6.25
C LYS A 491 24.51 -26.65 6.24
N ILE A 492 24.55 -26.07 7.43
CA ILE A 492 24.84 -24.65 7.65
C ILE A 492 26.34 -24.50 7.83
N LEU A 493 26.92 -23.58 7.07
CA LEU A 493 28.35 -23.31 7.02
C LEU A 493 28.59 -21.88 7.50
N ASP A 494 29.64 -21.67 8.30
CA ASP A 494 30.11 -20.35 8.73
C ASP A 494 30.86 -19.65 7.59
N ILE A 495 30.10 -19.35 6.54
CA ILE A 495 30.57 -18.76 5.29
C ILE A 495 29.62 -17.61 4.94
N PRO A 496 30.11 -16.36 4.91
CA PRO A 496 29.32 -15.22 4.50
C PRO A 496 28.84 -15.38 3.05
N PRO A 497 27.53 -15.32 2.79
CA PRO A 497 26.98 -15.57 1.46
C PRO A 497 27.40 -14.50 0.44
N ALA A 498 27.62 -13.25 0.88
CA ALA A 498 28.12 -12.16 0.03
C ALA A 498 29.53 -12.42 -0.54
N LEU A 499 30.29 -13.30 0.08
CA LEU A 499 31.65 -13.61 -0.36
C LEU A 499 31.68 -14.80 -1.31
N LEU A 500 30.65 -15.64 -1.35
CA LEU A 500 30.61 -16.88 -2.12
C LEU A 500 30.30 -16.61 -3.61
N THR A 501 31.23 -16.98 -4.50
CA THR A 501 31.08 -16.76 -5.94
C THR A 501 31.00 -18.06 -6.74
N LYS A 502 31.46 -19.19 -6.17
CA LYS A 502 31.45 -20.49 -6.84
C LYS A 502 31.22 -21.64 -5.86
N VAL A 503 30.43 -22.62 -6.30
CA VAL A 503 30.38 -23.97 -5.74
C VAL A 503 30.93 -24.93 -6.78
N ILE A 504 31.94 -25.71 -6.42
CA ILE A 504 32.53 -26.73 -7.29
C ILE A 504 32.31 -28.07 -6.61
N ILE A 505 31.68 -29.00 -7.31
CA ILE A 505 31.51 -30.37 -6.82
C ILE A 505 32.32 -31.26 -7.76
N MET A 506 33.06 -32.21 -7.19
CA MET A 506 33.84 -33.19 -7.95
C MET A 506 33.88 -34.51 -7.20
N THR A 507 34.28 -35.56 -7.90
CA THR A 507 34.47 -36.89 -7.30
C THR A 507 35.85 -37.45 -7.59
N ASN A 508 36.24 -38.47 -6.82
CA ASN A 508 37.43 -39.28 -7.06
C ASN A 508 37.14 -40.62 -7.74
N GLY A 509 35.87 -40.94 -8.03
CA GLY A 509 35.53 -42.16 -8.77
C GLY A 509 35.44 -41.94 -10.28
N GLU A 510 35.36 -43.05 -11.00
CA GLU A 510 35.38 -43.07 -12.47
C GLU A 510 33.96 -42.98 -13.06
N ALA A 511 33.84 -42.26 -14.17
CA ALA A 511 32.57 -42.15 -14.88
C ALA A 511 32.21 -43.48 -15.56
N THR A 512 31.02 -43.98 -15.27
CA THR A 512 30.48 -45.20 -15.88
C THR A 512 29.29 -44.86 -16.76
N ARG A 513 28.92 -45.79 -17.66
CA ARG A 513 27.77 -45.61 -18.54
C ARG A 513 26.47 -45.58 -17.73
N LEU A 514 25.58 -44.63 -18.03
CA LEU A 514 24.33 -44.43 -17.28
C LEU A 514 23.35 -45.62 -17.41
N GLY A 515 23.36 -46.31 -18.55
CA GLY A 515 22.57 -47.51 -18.77
C GLY A 515 22.70 -48.02 -20.20
N GLU A 516 22.03 -49.13 -20.52
CA GLU A 516 22.08 -49.71 -21.87
C GLU A 516 21.50 -48.75 -22.95
N ALA A 517 20.43 -48.04 -22.60
CA ALA A 517 19.76 -47.08 -23.49
C ALA A 517 20.37 -45.66 -23.49
N ASP A 518 21.29 -45.36 -22.56
CA ASP A 518 21.91 -44.04 -22.43
C ASP A 518 23.44 -44.16 -22.59
N SER A 519 23.96 -43.64 -23.70
CA SER A 519 25.39 -43.73 -24.03
C SER A 519 26.26 -42.76 -23.24
N ARG A 520 25.68 -41.86 -22.44
CA ARG A 520 26.45 -40.92 -21.63
C ARG A 520 27.20 -41.64 -20.52
N ILE A 521 28.35 -41.10 -20.17
CA ILE A 521 29.14 -41.53 -19.01
C ILE A 521 29.09 -40.46 -17.93
N ALA A 522 28.77 -40.86 -16.70
CA ALA A 522 28.76 -40.01 -15.52
C ALA A 522 29.29 -40.76 -14.31
N ALA A 523 29.96 -40.06 -13.40
CA ALA A 523 30.32 -40.61 -12.11
C ALA A 523 29.22 -40.31 -11.07
N TYR A 524 28.48 -39.22 -11.21
CA TYR A 524 27.43 -38.84 -10.27
C TYR A 524 26.37 -37.93 -10.91
N ALA A 525 25.26 -37.77 -10.20
CA ALA A 525 24.25 -36.76 -10.48
C ALA A 525 24.08 -35.82 -9.29
N ILE A 526 23.83 -34.53 -9.56
CA ILE A 526 23.49 -33.51 -8.56
C ILE A 526 22.08 -33.01 -8.83
N PHE A 527 21.26 -32.97 -7.79
CA PHE A 527 19.87 -32.56 -7.81
C PHE A 527 19.67 -31.34 -6.92
N ASN A 528 18.78 -30.44 -7.34
CA ASN A 528 18.16 -29.45 -6.48
C ASN A 528 19.13 -28.62 -5.62
N LEU A 529 20.29 -28.21 -6.17
CA LEU A 529 21.26 -27.41 -5.43
C LEU A 529 20.66 -26.07 -5.02
N LYS A 530 20.65 -25.80 -3.72
CA LYS A 530 20.17 -24.57 -3.08
C LYS A 530 21.24 -24.01 -2.15
N ILE A 531 21.42 -22.70 -2.23
CA ILE A 531 22.42 -21.97 -1.45
C ILE A 531 21.68 -20.82 -0.77
N THR A 532 21.43 -20.97 0.52
CA THR A 532 20.55 -20.07 1.27
C THR A 532 21.33 -19.27 2.32
N PRO A 533 21.35 -17.94 2.23
CA PRO A 533 21.90 -17.06 3.25
C PRO A 533 21.20 -17.19 4.61
N ARG A 534 21.96 -17.05 5.71
CA ARG A 534 21.46 -17.16 7.08
C ARG A 534 22.02 -16.07 7.98
N SER A 535 21.13 -15.41 8.73
CA SER A 535 21.50 -14.49 9.81
C SER A 535 22.09 -15.27 10.99
N GLY A 536 23.10 -14.71 11.66
CA GLY A 536 24.00 -15.41 12.57
C GLY A 536 23.44 -15.87 13.92
N ASN A 537 22.12 -16.06 14.08
CA ASN A 537 21.56 -16.57 15.33
C ASN A 537 21.32 -18.08 15.23
N ALA A 538 22.38 -18.85 15.36
CA ALA A 538 22.27 -20.25 15.80
C ALA A 538 22.41 -20.26 17.33
N ILE A 539 21.27 -20.33 18.02
CA ILE A 539 21.25 -20.83 19.39
C ILE A 539 21.51 -22.34 19.27
N ILE A 540 22.52 -22.83 19.98
CA ILE A 540 22.80 -24.26 20.17
C ILE A 540 21.66 -24.89 20.96
#